data_AF-A0A8S2WV40-F1
#
_entry.id   AF-A0A8S2WV40-F1
#
_cell.length_a   1.000
_cell.length_b   1.000
_cell.length_c   1.000
_cell.angle_alpha   90.00
_cell.angle_beta   90.00
_cell.angle_gamma   90.00
#
_symmetry.space_group_name_H-M   'P 1'
#
loop_
_entity.id
_entity.type
_entity.pdbx_description
1 polymer ?
#
loop_
_entity_poly.entity_id
_entity_poly.type
_entity_poly.pdbx_seq_one_letter_code
_entity_poly.pdbx_strand_id
1 'polypeptide(L)'
;MASVTLTPYFGHGPFFPVKGFESAECHQYWWVNLLYLNNFIKTGTGCTLVSWYLANDMQFHWVAPLALIPFVLNRRKIAISVVLLFVLVTILSTAGIVLHYPGMENGFLSRSLMNSSLTMENTFFDRIYIKPWCRIAPYALGLLTGFGVINVGRTYRINIYIKIIGSCGAFLLVIICMFTLYIDAITTAGSYIIILHYILIV
;
A
#
# COMPACT_ATOMS: atom_id res chain seq x y z
N MET A 1 7.77 -16.05 -15.88
CA MET A 1 8.46 -16.98 -14.96
C MET A 1 9.98 -17.04 -15.17
N ALA A 2 10.53 -16.69 -16.35
CA ALA A 2 11.98 -16.70 -16.59
C ALA A 2 12.80 -15.59 -15.88
N SER A 3 12.16 -14.57 -15.29
CA SER A 3 12.86 -13.44 -14.66
C SER A 3 13.33 -13.71 -13.23
N VAL A 4 12.96 -14.87 -12.66
CA VAL A 4 13.03 -15.12 -11.22
C VAL A 4 14.47 -15.44 -10.80
N THR A 5 15.08 -16.47 -11.39
CA THR A 5 16.48 -16.86 -11.10
C THR A 5 17.57 -15.94 -11.67
N LEU A 6 17.20 -14.91 -12.45
CA LEU A 6 18.15 -14.01 -13.09
C LEU A 6 18.50 -12.78 -12.24
N THR A 7 17.75 -12.50 -11.17
CA THR A 7 17.96 -11.30 -10.34
C THR A 7 19.38 -11.16 -9.80
N PRO A 8 20.09 -12.21 -9.35
CA PRO A 8 21.47 -12.10 -8.88
C PRO A 8 22.45 -11.55 -9.94
N TYR A 9 22.10 -11.65 -11.22
CA TYR A 9 22.96 -11.24 -12.34
C TYR A 9 22.63 -9.83 -12.87
N PHE A 10 21.60 -9.16 -12.35
CA PHE A 10 21.21 -7.82 -12.82
C PHE A 10 22.08 -6.69 -12.25
N GLY A 11 22.92 -6.96 -11.26
CA GLY A 11 23.82 -5.95 -10.73
C GLY A 11 24.71 -6.44 -9.61
N HIS A 12 25.73 -5.64 -9.32
CA HIS A 12 26.60 -5.80 -8.16
C HIS A 12 26.68 -4.46 -7.43
N GLY A 13 26.54 -4.47 -6.11
CA GLY A 13 26.61 -3.28 -5.28
C GLY A 13 26.44 -3.60 -3.80
N PRO A 14 26.81 -2.67 -2.89
CA PRO A 14 26.77 -2.90 -1.44
C PRO A 14 25.36 -3.19 -0.91
N PHE A 15 24.32 -2.71 -1.60
CA PHE A 15 22.92 -2.95 -1.28
C PHE A 15 22.27 -4.05 -2.14
N PHE A 16 23.02 -4.64 -3.08
CA PHE A 16 22.48 -5.67 -3.96
C PHE A 16 22.58 -7.04 -3.26
N PRO A 17 21.45 -7.71 -2.97
CA PRO A 17 21.48 -8.98 -2.28
C PRO A 17 22.14 -10.06 -3.13
N VAL A 18 23.12 -10.75 -2.54
CA VAL A 18 23.94 -11.78 -3.21
C VAL A 18 23.08 -12.94 -3.75
N LYS A 19 21.96 -13.23 -3.08
CA LYS A 19 21.00 -14.28 -3.47
C LYS A 19 19.84 -13.76 -4.34
N GLY A 20 19.89 -12.51 -4.80
CA GLY A 20 18.78 -11.85 -5.48
C GLY A 20 17.70 -11.36 -4.50
N PHE A 21 16.68 -10.70 -5.04
CA PHE A 21 15.58 -10.10 -4.26
C PHE A 21 14.45 -11.09 -3.95
N GLU A 22 14.72 -12.38 -4.10
CA GLU A 22 13.69 -13.41 -4.11
C GLU A 22 13.57 -14.15 -2.79
N SER A 23 12.35 -14.57 -2.49
CA SER A 23 12.10 -15.48 -1.38
C SER A 23 12.58 -16.88 -1.73
N ALA A 24 13.27 -17.54 -0.78
CA ALA A 24 13.68 -18.94 -0.90
C ALA A 24 12.49 -19.89 -1.15
N GLU A 25 11.28 -19.50 -0.73
CA GLU A 25 10.07 -20.30 -0.89
C GLU A 25 9.38 -20.14 -2.26
N CYS A 26 9.92 -19.30 -3.16
CA CYS A 26 9.29 -19.02 -4.45
C CYS A 26 9.05 -20.29 -5.28
N HIS A 27 9.95 -21.27 -5.22
CA HIS A 27 9.81 -22.55 -5.93
C HIS A 27 8.54 -23.33 -5.54
N GLN A 28 8.04 -23.15 -4.32
CA GLN A 28 6.83 -23.83 -3.83
C GLN A 28 5.55 -23.03 -4.13
N TYR A 29 5.64 -21.70 -4.17
CA TYR A 29 4.48 -20.80 -4.27
C TYR A 29 4.47 -19.91 -5.52
N TRP A 30 5.20 -20.29 -6.58
CA TRP A 30 5.22 -19.56 -7.86
C TRP A 30 3.81 -19.40 -8.45
N TRP A 31 2.97 -20.43 -8.31
CA TRP A 31 1.60 -20.45 -8.82
C TRP A 31 0.71 -19.42 -8.14
N VAL A 32 0.95 -19.13 -6.86
CA VAL A 32 0.20 -18.12 -6.09
C VAL A 32 0.46 -16.72 -6.65
N ASN A 33 1.70 -16.44 -7.06
CA ASN A 33 2.05 -15.17 -7.70
C ASN A 33 1.50 -15.08 -9.13
N LEU A 34 1.48 -16.20 -9.87
CA LEU A 34 0.91 -16.26 -11.21
C LEU A 34 -0.61 -16.05 -11.22
N LEU A 35 -1.31 -16.59 -10.22
CA LEU A 35 -2.75 -16.38 -10.03
C LEU A 35 -3.08 -15.07 -9.30
N TYR A 36 -2.08 -14.25 -8.95
CA TYR A 36 -2.27 -13.00 -8.21
C TYR A 36 -2.98 -13.18 -6.85
N LEU A 37 -2.66 -14.24 -6.11
CA LEU A 37 -3.23 -14.56 -4.79
C LEU A 37 -2.23 -14.41 -3.63
N ASN A 38 -1.05 -13.88 -3.92
CA ASN A 38 0.10 -13.78 -2.99
C ASN A 38 -0.14 -12.79 -1.84
N ASN A 39 -1.12 -11.90 -1.93
CA ASN A 39 -1.56 -11.03 -0.84
C ASN A 39 -2.66 -11.68 0.06
N PHE A 40 -3.25 -12.80 -0.36
CA PHE A 40 -4.28 -13.53 0.38
C PHE A 40 -3.73 -14.77 1.10
N ILE A 41 -3.07 -15.66 0.36
CA ILE A 41 -2.75 -17.03 0.82
C ILE A 41 -1.47 -17.06 1.64
N LYS A 42 -0.43 -16.33 1.22
CA LYS A 42 0.86 -16.33 1.92
C LYS A 42 1.50 -14.95 1.89
N THR A 43 1.07 -14.12 2.83
CA THR A 43 1.62 -12.79 3.07
C THR A 43 3.03 -12.88 3.65
N GLY A 44 3.96 -12.08 3.11
CA GLY A 44 5.34 -12.01 3.59
C GLY A 44 6.36 -12.91 2.87
N THR A 45 5.91 -13.93 2.12
CA THR A 45 6.82 -14.88 1.42
C THR A 45 6.61 -14.94 -0.09
N GLY A 46 6.00 -13.92 -0.68
CA GLY A 46 5.85 -13.78 -2.13
C GLY A 46 7.19 -13.91 -2.85
N CYS A 47 7.17 -14.33 -4.12
CA CYS A 47 8.41 -14.57 -4.87
C CYS A 47 9.30 -13.33 -4.93
N THR A 48 8.69 -12.16 -5.13
CA THR A 48 9.38 -10.87 -5.13
C THR A 48 8.61 -9.86 -4.29
N LEU A 49 9.30 -8.92 -3.65
CA LEU A 49 8.63 -7.87 -2.85
C LEU A 49 7.71 -6.99 -3.70
N VAL A 50 7.89 -6.85 -5.01
CA VAL A 50 7.02 -6.00 -5.84
C VAL A 50 5.73 -6.73 -6.26
N SER A 51 5.71 -8.06 -6.19
CA SER A 51 4.60 -8.88 -6.70
C SER A 51 3.25 -8.63 -6.02
N TRP A 52 3.22 -8.16 -4.75
CA TRP A 52 1.96 -7.87 -4.06
C TRP A 52 1.19 -6.71 -4.71
N TYR A 53 1.91 -5.73 -5.27
CA TYR A 53 1.28 -4.57 -5.91
C TYR A 53 0.59 -4.99 -7.20
N LEU A 54 1.25 -5.82 -8.01
CA LEU A 54 0.68 -6.34 -9.24
C LEU A 54 -0.56 -7.21 -8.96
N ALA A 55 -0.56 -7.96 -7.86
CA ALA A 55 -1.73 -8.73 -7.44
C ALA A 55 -2.90 -7.83 -7.03
N ASN A 56 -2.65 -6.76 -6.27
CA ASN A 56 -3.69 -5.77 -5.93
C ASN A 56 -4.30 -5.17 -7.20
N ASP A 57 -3.49 -4.74 -8.17
CA ASP A 57 -3.98 -4.11 -9.40
C ASP A 57 -4.89 -5.05 -10.22
N MET A 58 -4.51 -6.32 -10.34
CA MET A 58 -5.31 -7.31 -11.05
C MET A 58 -6.65 -7.59 -10.35
N GLN A 59 -6.61 -7.68 -9.02
CA GLN A 59 -7.82 -7.86 -8.21
C GLN A 59 -8.75 -6.64 -8.31
N PHE A 60 -8.20 -5.43 -8.30
CA PHE A 60 -8.96 -4.20 -8.49
C PHE A 60 -9.60 -4.17 -9.89
N HIS A 61 -8.88 -4.65 -10.90
CA HIS A 61 -9.43 -4.79 -12.25
C HIS A 61 -10.60 -5.78 -12.29
N TRP A 62 -10.55 -6.89 -11.53
CA TRP A 62 -11.66 -7.85 -11.46
C TRP A 62 -12.92 -7.29 -10.78
N VAL A 63 -12.77 -6.41 -9.79
CA VAL A 63 -13.93 -5.80 -9.09
C VAL A 63 -14.42 -4.50 -9.73
N ALA A 64 -13.62 -3.86 -10.59
CA ALA A 64 -13.99 -2.64 -11.30
C ALA A 64 -15.32 -2.73 -12.09
N PRO A 65 -15.65 -3.85 -12.76
CA PRO A 65 -16.94 -4.04 -13.42
C PRO A 65 -18.16 -3.77 -12.52
N LEU A 66 -18.05 -3.98 -11.20
CA LEU A 66 -19.15 -3.71 -10.26
C LEU A 66 -19.54 -2.22 -10.24
N ALA A 67 -18.59 -1.31 -10.46
CA ALA A 67 -18.86 0.12 -10.60
C ALA A 67 -19.07 0.53 -12.07
N LEU A 68 -18.31 -0.08 -12.99
CA LEU A 68 -18.33 0.27 -14.42
C LEU A 68 -19.63 -0.16 -15.13
N ILE A 69 -20.14 -1.36 -14.86
CA ILE A 69 -21.36 -1.88 -15.52
C ILE A 69 -22.57 -0.98 -15.18
N PRO A 70 -22.88 -0.66 -13.91
CA PRO A 70 -23.95 0.27 -13.61
C PRO A 70 -23.74 1.66 -14.23
N PHE A 71 -22.49 2.11 -14.34
CA PHE A 71 -22.18 3.40 -14.98
C PHE A 71 -22.53 3.40 -16.47
N VAL A 72 -22.12 2.37 -17.22
CA VAL A 72 -22.42 2.22 -18.65
C VAL A 72 -23.93 2.04 -18.90
N LEU A 73 -24.63 1.35 -18.00
CA LEU A 73 -26.09 1.21 -18.02
C LEU A 73 -26.86 2.47 -17.56
N ASN A 74 -26.17 3.61 -17.44
CA ASN A 74 -26.71 4.90 -17.00
C ASN A 74 -27.32 4.88 -15.58
N ARG A 75 -26.98 3.88 -14.76
CA ARG A 75 -27.36 3.76 -13.33
C ARG A 75 -26.32 4.45 -12.44
N ARG A 76 -26.10 5.74 -12.67
CA ARG A 76 -25.01 6.52 -12.04
C ARG A 76 -25.03 6.50 -10.51
N LYS A 77 -26.21 6.54 -9.89
CA LYS A 77 -26.36 6.47 -8.43
C LYS A 77 -25.75 5.18 -7.88
N ILE A 78 -26.03 4.04 -8.53
CA ILE A 78 -25.51 2.72 -8.14
C ILE A 78 -23.99 2.69 -8.31
N ALA A 79 -23.47 3.17 -9.45
CA ALA A 79 -22.03 3.22 -9.69
C ALA A 79 -21.29 4.04 -8.62
N ILE A 80 -21.80 5.22 -8.27
CA ILE A 80 -21.22 6.08 -7.24
C ILE A 80 -21.32 5.41 -5.85
N SER A 81 -22.46 4.77 -5.54
CA SER A 81 -22.62 4.02 -4.29
C SER A 81 -21.60 2.88 -4.15
N VAL A 82 -21.30 2.16 -5.23
CA VAL A 82 -20.27 1.09 -5.22
C VAL A 82 -18.87 1.67 -4.98
N VAL A 83 -18.55 2.79 -5.63
CA VAL A 83 -17.26 3.49 -5.41
C VAL A 83 -17.12 3.96 -3.96
N LEU A 84 -18.18 4.56 -3.39
CA LEU A 84 -18.19 4.97 -1.99
C LEU A 84 -18.06 3.78 -1.04
N LEU A 85 -18.66 2.63 -1.39
CA LEU A 85 -18.50 1.39 -0.63
C LEU A 85 -17.05 0.92 -0.63
N PHE A 86 -16.31 0.99 -1.74
CA PHE A 86 -14.88 0.63 -1.77
C PHE A 86 -14.03 1.52 -0.85
N VAL A 87 -14.32 2.83 -0.83
CA VAL A 87 -13.66 3.77 0.09
C VAL A 87 -14.02 3.42 1.54
N LEU A 88 -15.29 3.13 1.82
CA LEU A 88 -15.75 2.75 3.16
C LEU A 88 -15.08 1.45 3.64
N VAL A 89 -14.98 0.43 2.77
CA VAL A 89 -14.27 -0.82 3.07
C VAL A 89 -12.84 -0.53 3.50
N THR A 90 -12.14 0.36 2.79
CA THR A 90 -10.76 0.75 3.14
C THR A 90 -10.67 1.37 4.53
N ILE A 91 -11.58 2.29 4.84
CA ILE A 91 -11.61 2.97 6.15
C ILE A 91 -11.91 1.96 7.26
N LEU A 92 -12.98 1.19 7.11
CA LEU A 92 -13.44 0.24 8.13
C LEU A 92 -12.43 -0.88 8.36
N SER A 93 -11.84 -1.44 7.30
CA SER A 93 -10.85 -2.50 7.43
C SER A 93 -9.58 -1.99 8.11
N THR A 94 -9.10 -0.81 7.72
CA THR A 94 -7.89 -0.24 8.30
C THR A 94 -8.12 0.14 9.77
N ALA A 95 -9.23 0.80 10.08
CA ALA A 95 -9.60 1.13 11.45
C ALA A 95 -9.78 -0.14 12.31
N GLY A 96 -10.49 -1.15 11.81
CA GLY A 96 -10.69 -2.41 12.51
C GLY A 96 -9.38 -3.14 12.85
N ILE A 97 -8.43 -3.19 11.89
CA ILE A 97 -7.13 -3.83 12.11
C ILE A 97 -6.29 -3.02 13.12
N VAL A 98 -6.29 -1.69 13.03
CA VAL A 98 -5.56 -0.82 13.98
C VAL A 98 -6.12 -0.91 15.39
N LEU A 99 -7.45 -0.96 15.54
CA LEU A 99 -8.11 -1.09 16.85
C LEU A 99 -7.90 -2.48 17.46
N HIS A 100 -7.86 -3.53 16.64
CA HIS A 100 -7.66 -4.90 17.12
C HIS A 100 -6.21 -5.20 17.52
N TYR A 101 -5.24 -4.51 16.89
CA TYR A 101 -3.80 -4.65 17.19
C TYR A 101 -3.19 -3.31 17.65
N PRO A 102 -3.49 -2.85 18.88
CA PRO A 102 -2.90 -1.63 19.41
C PRO A 102 -1.37 -1.78 19.55
N GLY A 103 -0.62 -0.77 19.12
CA GLY A 103 0.85 -0.77 19.23
C GLY A 103 1.61 -1.33 18.03
N MET A 104 0.96 -1.57 16.89
CA MET A 104 1.68 -1.82 15.63
C MET A 104 2.58 -0.63 15.29
N GLU A 105 3.86 -0.87 15.05
CA GLU A 105 4.80 0.16 14.61
C GLU A 105 4.35 0.76 13.28
N ASN A 106 4.27 2.09 13.21
CA ASN A 106 3.80 2.83 12.05
C ASN A 106 4.88 2.88 10.94
N GLY A 107 5.10 1.73 10.30
CA GLY A 107 5.70 1.67 8.98
C GLY A 107 7.21 1.39 8.93
N PHE A 108 7.69 1.33 7.68
CA PHE A 108 9.03 0.90 7.31
C PHE A 108 10.14 1.83 7.82
N LEU A 109 9.83 3.12 8.05
CA LEU A 109 10.76 4.17 8.45
C LEU A 109 11.18 4.07 9.92
N SER A 110 10.27 3.75 10.84
CA SER A 110 10.60 3.57 12.27
C SER A 110 11.53 2.38 12.49
N ARG A 111 11.33 1.28 11.74
CA ARG A 111 12.17 0.08 11.78
C ARG A 111 13.55 0.28 11.16
N SER A 112 13.64 1.05 10.07
CA SER A 112 14.91 1.31 9.35
C SER A 112 15.94 2.07 10.19
N LEU A 113 15.49 2.85 11.19
CA LEU A 113 16.39 3.52 12.14
C LEU A 113 16.86 2.58 13.26
N MET A 114 16.17 1.46 13.48
CA MET A 114 16.31 0.67 14.70
C MET A 114 16.95 -0.71 14.51
N ASN A 115 16.89 -1.33 13.33
CA ASN A 115 17.55 -2.63 13.08
C ASN A 115 17.94 -2.82 11.60
N SER A 116 19.23 -3.09 11.35
CA SER A 116 19.79 -3.49 10.05
C SER A 116 19.44 -4.93 9.64
N SER A 117 18.75 -5.67 10.51
CA SER A 117 18.24 -7.01 10.24
C SER A 117 16.86 -6.91 9.57
N LEU A 118 16.82 -7.09 8.25
CA LEU A 118 15.62 -7.26 7.43
C LEU A 118 14.84 -8.56 7.77
N THR A 119 14.64 -8.86 9.06
CA THR A 119 13.79 -9.97 9.47
C THR A 119 12.33 -9.58 9.26
N MET A 120 11.70 -10.31 8.33
CA MET A 120 10.35 -10.20 7.80
C MET A 120 9.25 -10.47 8.84
N GLU A 121 9.20 -9.68 9.91
CA GLU A 121 8.04 -9.65 10.81
C GLU A 121 7.48 -8.22 10.87
N ASN A 122 7.29 -7.62 9.69
CA ASN A 122 6.62 -6.34 9.55
C ASN A 122 5.11 -6.59 9.67
N THR A 123 4.62 -6.70 10.90
CA THR A 123 3.19 -6.88 11.22
C THR A 123 2.30 -5.87 10.50
N PHE A 124 2.74 -4.62 10.37
CA PHE A 124 2.07 -3.60 9.56
C PHE A 124 2.04 -3.94 8.06
N PHE A 125 3.16 -4.39 7.51
CA PHE A 125 3.27 -4.73 6.09
C PHE A 125 2.31 -5.87 5.72
N ASP A 126 2.32 -6.93 6.53
CA ASP A 126 1.52 -8.12 6.28
C ASP A 126 0.02 -7.92 6.57
N ARG A 127 -0.32 -7.13 7.60
CA ARG A 127 -1.73 -6.97 8.02
C ARG A 127 -2.45 -5.83 7.32
N ILE A 128 -1.75 -4.75 6.98
CA ILE A 128 -2.37 -3.54 6.41
C ILE A 128 -1.84 -3.27 5.00
N TYR A 129 -0.51 -3.20 4.84
CA TYR A 129 0.08 -2.58 3.66
C TYR A 129 -0.19 -3.34 2.36
N ILE A 130 -0.04 -4.66 2.37
CA ILE A 130 -0.22 -5.51 1.17
C ILE A 130 -1.66 -5.97 0.97
N LYS A 131 -2.55 -5.74 1.94
CA LYS A 131 -3.92 -6.23 1.87
C LYS A 131 -4.77 -5.37 0.93
N PRO A 132 -5.51 -5.99 -0.01
CA PRO A 132 -6.22 -5.25 -1.05
C PRO A 132 -7.35 -4.38 -0.49
N TRP A 133 -8.05 -4.84 0.55
CA TRP A 133 -9.13 -4.10 1.19
C TRP A 133 -8.67 -2.78 1.84
N CYS A 134 -7.44 -2.73 2.36
CA CYS A 134 -6.83 -1.50 2.91
C CYS A 134 -6.29 -0.56 1.81
N ARG A 135 -6.35 -0.95 0.53
CA ARG A 135 -5.66 -0.29 -0.58
C ARG A 135 -6.54 0.05 -1.78
N ILE A 136 -7.82 -0.30 -1.75
CA ILE A 136 -8.72 -0.08 -2.89
C ILE A 136 -9.16 1.40 -3.03
N ALA A 137 -9.05 2.23 -1.98
CA ALA A 137 -9.51 3.63 -2.03
C ALA A 137 -8.88 4.49 -3.15
N PRO A 138 -7.55 4.50 -3.40
CA PRO A 138 -6.97 5.23 -4.53
C PRO A 138 -7.51 4.78 -5.88
N TYR A 139 -7.74 3.48 -6.05
CA TYR A 139 -8.35 2.92 -7.26
C TYR A 139 -9.81 3.41 -7.44
N ALA A 140 -10.58 3.40 -6.35
CA ALA A 140 -11.96 3.90 -6.33
C ALA A 140 -12.04 5.41 -6.67
N LEU A 141 -11.11 6.23 -6.17
CA LEU A 141 -11.00 7.65 -6.54
C LEU A 141 -10.62 7.82 -8.02
N GLY A 142 -9.79 6.94 -8.57
CA GLY A 142 -9.52 6.84 -10.01
C GLY A 142 -10.78 6.58 -10.83
N LEU A 143 -11.63 5.63 -10.41
CA LEU A 143 -12.92 5.38 -11.06
C LEU A 143 -13.84 6.60 -10.99
N LEU A 144 -13.92 7.26 -9.83
CA LEU A 144 -14.76 8.44 -9.64
C LEU A 144 -14.34 9.60 -10.54
N THR A 145 -13.04 9.87 -10.62
CA THR A 145 -12.49 10.90 -11.49
C THR A 145 -12.73 10.57 -12.97
N GLY A 146 -12.57 9.30 -13.36
CA GLY A 146 -12.91 8.82 -14.71
C GLY A 146 -14.39 9.06 -15.06
N PHE A 147 -15.31 8.77 -14.15
CA PHE A 147 -16.74 9.06 -14.32
C PHE A 147 -17.01 10.55 -14.48
N GLY A 148 -16.32 11.39 -13.68
CA GLY A 148 -16.39 12.85 -13.81
C GLY A 148 -15.96 13.32 -15.20
N VAL A 149 -14.81 12.85 -15.70
CA VAL A 149 -14.29 13.22 -17.03
C VAL A 149 -15.26 12.83 -18.15
N ILE A 150 -15.87 11.65 -18.08
CA ILE A 150 -16.82 11.19 -19.09
C ILE A 150 -18.11 12.05 -19.06
N ASN A 151 -18.59 12.43 -17.87
CA ASN A 151 -19.83 13.18 -17.73
C ASN A 151 -19.73 14.64 -18.15
N VAL A 152 -18.60 15.31 -17.86
CA VAL A 152 -18.42 16.73 -18.20
C VAL A 152 -17.97 16.88 -19.66
N GLY A 153 -17.47 15.82 -20.29
CA GLY A 153 -16.94 15.83 -21.64
C GLY A 153 -15.51 16.38 -21.70
N ARG A 154 -14.80 16.07 -22.79
CA ARG A 154 -13.37 16.43 -22.99
C ARG A 154 -13.10 17.93 -23.12
N THR A 155 -14.13 18.77 -23.13
CA THR A 155 -14.05 20.21 -23.36
C THR A 155 -13.90 21.02 -22.08
N TYR A 156 -14.08 20.41 -20.90
CA TYR A 156 -13.96 21.12 -19.63
C TYR A 156 -12.51 21.46 -19.30
N ARG A 157 -12.21 22.75 -19.27
CA ARG A 157 -10.90 23.27 -18.89
C ARG A 157 -10.95 23.69 -17.42
N ILE A 158 -10.27 22.91 -16.56
CA ILE A 158 -10.08 23.26 -15.16
C ILE A 158 -9.29 24.58 -15.09
N ASN A 159 -9.78 25.53 -14.30
CA ASN A 159 -9.13 26.82 -14.06
C ASN A 159 -7.70 26.62 -13.51
N ILE A 160 -6.73 27.37 -14.00
CA ILE A 160 -5.33 27.29 -13.59
C ILE A 160 -5.16 27.48 -12.08
N TYR A 161 -5.95 28.36 -11.45
CA TYR A 161 -5.90 28.54 -9.99
C TYR A 161 -6.29 27.28 -9.22
N ILE A 162 -7.31 26.54 -9.69
CA ILE A 162 -7.73 25.28 -9.07
C ILE A 162 -6.61 24.24 -9.19
N LYS A 163 -5.92 24.19 -10.33
CA LYS A 163 -4.77 23.28 -10.51
C LYS A 163 -3.63 23.61 -9.57
N ILE A 164 -3.26 24.88 -9.45
CA ILE A 164 -2.16 25.33 -8.58
C ILE A 164 -2.51 25.09 -7.12
N ILE A 165 -3.68 25.57 -6.67
CA ILE A 165 -4.14 25.40 -5.29
C ILE A 165 -4.25 23.92 -4.93
N GLY A 166 -4.84 23.11 -5.81
CA GLY A 166 -4.96 21.67 -5.60
C GLY A 166 -3.60 20.97 -5.51
N SER A 167 -2.65 21.34 -6.37
CA SER A 167 -1.31 20.75 -6.37
C SER A 167 -0.50 21.16 -5.13
N CYS A 168 -0.53 22.45 -4.77
CA CYS A 168 0.12 22.95 -3.56
C CYS A 168 -0.49 22.32 -2.29
N GLY A 169 -1.82 22.20 -2.24
CA GLY A 169 -2.51 21.53 -1.14
C GLY A 169 -2.13 20.06 -1.00
N ALA A 170 -2.06 19.32 -2.11
CA ALA A 170 -1.61 17.93 -2.11
C ALA A 170 -0.16 17.79 -1.63
N PHE A 171 0.74 18.66 -2.09
CA PHE A 171 2.14 18.65 -1.67
C PHE A 171 2.29 18.97 -0.17
N LEU A 172 1.56 19.96 0.33
CA LEU A 172 1.53 20.30 1.74
C LEU A 172 1.02 19.14 2.60
N LEU A 173 -0.04 18.45 2.17
CA LEU A 173 -0.56 17.27 2.86
C LEU A 173 0.48 16.14 2.93
N VAL A 174 1.20 15.87 1.84
CA VAL A 174 2.28 14.87 1.84
C VAL A 174 3.39 15.26 2.83
N ILE A 175 3.80 16.53 2.85
CA ILE A 175 4.81 17.02 3.80
C ILE A 175 4.33 16.82 5.25
N ILE A 176 3.08 17.19 5.55
CA ILE A 176 2.51 17.01 6.88
C ILE A 176 2.50 15.53 7.27
N CYS A 177 2.04 14.64 6.40
CA CYS A 177 2.03 13.20 6.66
C CYS A 177 3.45 12.63 6.88
N MET A 178 4.44 13.09 6.13
CA MET A 178 5.83 12.66 6.32
C MET A 178 6.40 13.18 7.65
N PHE A 179 6.09 14.43 7.99
CA PHE A 179 6.55 15.03 9.24
C PHE A 179 5.91 14.38 10.47
N THR A 180 4.63 14.01 10.42
CA THR A 180 3.98 13.28 11.51
C THR A 180 4.57 11.89 11.70
N LEU A 181 4.85 11.16 10.62
CA LEU A 181 5.54 9.86 10.69
C LEU A 181 6.97 10.00 11.25
N TYR A 182 7.67 11.07 10.89
CA TYR A 182 9.01 11.35 11.41
C TYR A 182 8.99 11.63 12.92
N ILE A 183 8.05 12.45 13.40
CA ILE A 183 7.87 12.70 14.85
C ILE A 183 7.56 11.40 15.58
N ASP A 184 6.62 10.60 15.04
CA ASP A 184 6.23 9.32 15.66
C ASP A 184 7.41 8.35 15.81
N ALA A 185 8.26 8.28 14.78
CA ALA A 185 9.49 7.49 14.80
C ALA A 185 10.50 7.96 15.87
N ILE A 186 10.63 9.28 16.07
CA ILE A 186 11.48 9.83 17.14
C ILE A 186 10.91 9.54 18.52
N THR A 187 9.60 9.73 18.73
CA THR A 187 8.96 9.54 20.03
C THR A 187 8.97 8.08 20.47
N THR A 188 8.81 7.14 19.54
CA THR A 188 8.97 5.71 19.82
C THR A 188 10.42 5.39 20.17
N ALA A 189 11.39 5.82 19.36
CA ALA A 189 12.82 5.62 19.65
C ALA A 189 13.25 6.20 21.01
N GLY A 190 12.78 7.40 21.37
CA GLY A 190 13.05 8.04 22.65
C GLY A 190 12.48 7.27 23.84
N SER A 191 11.28 6.70 23.69
CA SER A 191 10.61 5.91 24.74
C SER A 191 11.39 4.62 25.05
N TYR A 192 11.95 3.96 24.04
CA TYR A 192 12.79 2.76 24.23
C TYR A 192 14.15 3.07 24.86
N ILE A 193 14.77 4.21 24.54
CA ILE A 193 16.03 4.66 25.18
C ILE A 193 15.81 4.90 26.67
N ILE A 194 14.69 5.53 27.06
CA ILE A 194 14.35 5.78 28.47
C ILE A 194 14.13 4.45 29.22
N ILE A 195 13.44 3.48 28.61
CA ILE A 195 13.22 2.15 29.20
C ILE A 195 14.55 1.38 29.35
N LEU A 196 15.43 1.41 28.34
CA LEU A 196 16.76 0.79 28.41
C LEU A 196 17.64 1.44 29.49
N HIS A 197 17.59 2.76 29.64
CA HIS A 197 18.31 3.47 30.70
C HIS A 197 17.78 3.11 32.09
N TYR A 198 16.47 2.89 32.23
CA TYR A 198 15.85 2.48 33.49
C TYR A 198 16.21 1.03 33.87
N ILE A 199 16.34 0.13 32.88
CA ILE A 199 16.74 -1.28 33.08
C ILE A 199 18.25 -1.41 33.35
N LEU A 200 19.10 -0.53 32.80
CA LEU A 200 20.55 -0.53 33.05
C LEU A 200 20.96 0.12 34.38
N ILE A 201 20.04 0.83 35.05
CA ILE A 201 20.27 1.52 36.33
C ILE A 201 19.75 0.70 37.53
N VAL A 202 19.03 -0.40 37.29
CA VAL A 202 18.57 -1.38 38.31
C VAL A 202 19.41 -2.65 38.22
#